data_AF-A0AAU6D765-F1
#
_entry.id   AF-A0AAU6D765-F1
#
_cell.length_a   1.000
_cell.length_b   1.000
_cell.length_c   1.000
_cell.angle_alpha   90.00
_cell.angle_beta   90.00
_cell.angle_gamma   90.00
#
_symmetry.space_group_name_H-M   'P 1'
#
loop_
_entity.id
_entity.type
_entity.pdbx_description
1 polymer ?
#
loop_
_entity_poly.entity_id
_entity_poly.type
_entity_poly.pdbx_seq_one_letter_code
_entity_poly.pdbx_strand_id
1 'polypeptide(L)'
;MAFSSKKRGGSSESRASRESPLDPEEQARDLCLRLLTGTPRTRRQLADALRKREIPDEVAERVLERFQDVGLIDDQAFANAWVESRHRGRGLARRALAMELRQRGVDAELVSEAVELLEPDQEEQTARELVRRRLPGTRGLERDKRIRRLAGMLARKGYGEGLALRVVRDALAAEGADEQGEDEPWASE
;
A
#
# COMPACT_ATOMS: atom_id res chain seq x y z
N MET A 1 -34.37 -85.42 6.70
CA MET A 1 -33.24 -85.77 5.82
C MET A 1 -32.89 -84.56 4.95
N ALA A 2 -31.58 -84.28 4.82
CA ALA A 2 -30.87 -83.55 3.76
C ALA A 2 -31.05 -82.02 3.52
N PHE A 3 -30.09 -81.24 4.07
CA PHE A 3 -29.18 -80.25 3.45
C PHE A 3 -29.48 -79.61 2.06
N SER A 4 -29.40 -78.26 1.97
CA SER A 4 -28.25 -77.50 1.41
C SER A 4 -28.59 -76.11 0.79
N SER A 5 -27.64 -75.16 0.94
CA SER A 5 -27.41 -73.89 0.21
C SER A 5 -28.27 -72.65 0.61
N LYS A 6 -27.77 -71.40 0.68
CA LYS A 6 -26.44 -70.79 0.46
C LYS A 6 -26.47 -69.33 0.98
N LYS A 7 -25.30 -68.84 1.42
CA LYS A 7 -24.96 -67.46 1.85
C LYS A 7 -25.50 -66.31 0.96
N ARG A 8 -25.71 -65.15 1.61
CA ARG A 8 -25.31 -63.77 1.21
C ARG A 8 -25.66 -62.85 2.40
N GLY A 9 -24.79 -62.03 3.00
CA GLY A 9 -23.67 -61.27 2.47
C GLY A 9 -24.13 -59.87 2.08
N GLY A 10 -24.02 -58.89 3.00
CA GLY A 10 -24.38 -57.50 2.75
C GLY A 10 -24.21 -56.61 3.97
N SER A 11 -23.00 -56.47 4.49
CA SER A 11 -22.64 -55.36 5.37
C SER A 11 -22.58 -54.08 4.54
N SER A 12 -23.60 -53.25 4.71
CA SER A 12 -23.62 -51.87 4.26
C SER A 12 -22.65 -51.05 5.13
N GLU A 13 -21.35 -51.17 4.88
CA GLU A 13 -20.37 -50.26 5.49
C GLU A 13 -20.27 -48.99 4.66
N SER A 14 -21.07 -48.02 5.09
CA SER A 14 -20.70 -46.62 5.29
C SER A 14 -19.78 -46.00 4.24
N ARG A 15 -20.38 -45.43 3.19
CA ARG A 15 -19.79 -44.33 2.40
C ARG A 15 -19.88 -43.01 3.17
N ALA A 16 -19.32 -42.97 4.36
CA ALA A 16 -18.95 -41.72 5.02
C ALA A 16 -17.43 -41.65 5.00
N SER A 17 -16.88 -41.32 3.83
CA SER A 17 -15.52 -40.80 3.70
C SER A 17 -15.42 -39.60 4.65
N ARG A 18 -14.84 -39.84 5.82
CA ARG A 18 -14.37 -38.79 6.71
C ARG A 18 -13.35 -38.01 5.88
N GLU A 19 -13.69 -36.80 5.47
CA GLU A 19 -12.69 -35.81 5.10
C GLU A 19 -11.71 -35.75 6.28
N SER A 20 -10.53 -36.34 6.09
CA SER A 20 -9.42 -36.08 7.00
C SER A 20 -9.24 -34.56 7.03
N PRO A 21 -8.97 -33.96 8.21
CA PRO A 21 -8.58 -32.56 8.25
C PRO A 21 -7.48 -32.35 7.20
N LEU A 22 -7.70 -31.42 6.27
CA LEU A 22 -6.73 -31.11 5.21
C LEU A 22 -5.33 -31.01 5.82
N ASP A 23 -4.31 -31.48 5.10
CA ASP A 23 -2.93 -31.31 5.52
C ASP A 23 -2.68 -29.82 5.83
N PRO A 24 -2.09 -29.44 6.99
CA PRO A 24 -1.77 -28.05 7.28
C PRO A 24 -1.05 -27.32 6.15
N GLU A 25 -0.23 -28.01 5.36
CA GLU A 25 0.40 -27.43 4.17
C GLU A 25 -0.63 -27.08 3.07
N GLU A 26 -1.56 -28.00 2.78
CA GLU A 26 -2.62 -27.78 1.79
C GLU A 26 -3.53 -26.63 2.21
N GLN A 27 -3.92 -26.58 3.50
CA GLN A 27 -4.68 -25.47 4.07
C GLN A 27 -3.96 -24.12 3.92
N ALA A 28 -2.65 -24.11 4.15
CA ALA A 28 -1.83 -22.92 4.02
C ALA A 28 -1.75 -22.42 2.58
N ARG A 29 -1.52 -23.34 1.63
CA ARG A 29 -1.45 -23.04 0.19
C ARG A 29 -2.78 -22.49 -0.31
N ASP A 30 -3.88 -23.17 0.00
CA ASP A 30 -5.22 -22.74 -0.41
C ASP A 30 -5.60 -21.38 0.15
N LEU A 31 -5.24 -21.10 1.40
CA LEU A 31 -5.44 -19.78 2.00
C LEU A 31 -4.64 -18.71 1.26
N CYS A 32 -3.34 -18.95 1.04
CA CYS A 32 -2.47 -17.96 0.40
C CYS A 32 -2.91 -17.68 -1.04
N LEU A 33 -3.19 -18.71 -1.84
CA LEU A 33 -3.66 -18.56 -3.21
C LEU A 33 -4.97 -17.75 -3.26
N ARG A 34 -5.93 -18.08 -2.39
CA ARG A 34 -7.20 -17.33 -2.31
C ARG A 34 -6.99 -15.86 -1.98
N LEU A 35 -6.07 -15.55 -1.06
CA LEU A 35 -5.75 -14.18 -0.68
C LEU A 35 -5.05 -13.41 -1.80
N LEU A 36 -4.14 -14.06 -2.53
CA LEU A 36 -3.38 -13.48 -3.64
C LEU A 36 -4.23 -13.22 -4.89
N THR A 37 -5.26 -14.04 -5.14
CA THR A 37 -6.21 -13.80 -6.25
C THR A 37 -6.99 -12.50 -6.10
N GLY A 38 -7.25 -12.06 -4.86
CA GLY A 38 -8.09 -10.88 -4.61
C GLY A 38 -7.34 -9.56 -4.59
N THR A 39 -6.18 -9.49 -3.93
CA THR A 39 -5.41 -8.25 -3.77
C THR A 39 -3.95 -8.60 -3.51
N PRO A 40 -2.99 -7.82 -4.02
CA PRO A 40 -1.58 -7.98 -3.66
C PRO A 40 -1.40 -8.04 -2.14
N ARG A 41 -0.57 -8.99 -1.68
CA ARG A 41 -0.24 -9.20 -0.27
C ARG A 41 1.26 -9.22 -0.09
N THR A 42 1.72 -8.70 1.05
CA THR A 42 3.10 -8.89 1.48
C THR A 42 3.28 -10.27 2.12
N ARG A 43 4.51 -10.78 2.16
CA ARG A 43 4.87 -12.02 2.87
C ARG A 43 4.35 -11.98 4.31
N ARG A 44 4.57 -10.87 5.02
CA ARG A 44 4.10 -10.70 6.40
C ARG A 44 2.58 -10.80 6.54
N GLN A 45 1.82 -10.20 5.62
CA GLN A 45 0.36 -10.28 5.66
C GLN A 45 -0.15 -11.71 5.49
N LEU A 46 0.51 -12.50 4.64
CA LEU A 46 0.19 -13.91 4.46
C LEU A 46 0.59 -14.72 5.70
N ALA A 47 1.77 -14.49 6.26
CA ALA A 47 2.21 -15.12 7.51
C ALA A 47 1.22 -14.84 8.66
N ASP A 48 0.78 -13.59 8.82
CA ASP A 48 -0.20 -13.20 9.84
C ASP A 48 -1.57 -13.86 9.58
N ALA A 49 -1.95 -14.07 8.32
CA ALA A 49 -3.19 -14.78 7.98
C ALA A 49 -3.11 -16.28 8.28
N LEU A 50 -1.96 -16.90 8.02
CA LEU A 50 -1.69 -18.32 8.34
C LEU A 50 -1.69 -18.55 9.86
N ARG A 51 -1.02 -17.67 10.63
CA ARG A 51 -1.02 -17.73 12.10
C ARG A 51 -2.42 -17.61 12.69
N LYS A 52 -3.27 -16.74 12.13
CA LYS A 52 -4.70 -16.62 12.54
C LYS A 52 -5.52 -17.88 12.27
N ARG A 53 -5.05 -18.78 11.39
CA ARG A 53 -5.64 -20.09 11.13
C ARG A 53 -4.93 -21.22 11.89
N GLU A 54 -4.05 -20.87 12.83
CA GLU A 54 -3.32 -21.82 13.67
C GLU A 54 -2.48 -22.82 12.86
N ILE A 55 -2.04 -22.41 11.66
CA ILE A 55 -1.08 -23.18 10.85
C ILE A 55 0.28 -23.12 11.58
N PRO A 56 0.97 -24.27 11.77
CA PRO A 56 2.29 -24.28 12.38
C PRO A 56 3.29 -23.40 11.64
N ASP A 57 4.11 -22.64 12.38
CA ASP A 57 5.05 -21.66 11.80
C ASP A 57 6.02 -22.31 10.79
N GLU A 58 6.51 -23.53 11.05
CA GLU A 58 7.40 -24.26 10.14
C GLU A 58 6.72 -24.61 8.79
N VAL A 59 5.43 -24.91 8.82
CA VAL A 59 4.63 -25.19 7.61
C VAL A 59 4.36 -23.89 6.86
N ALA A 60 4.00 -22.83 7.57
CA ALA A 60 3.80 -21.51 7.00
C ALA A 60 5.05 -21.01 6.28
N GLU A 61 6.22 -21.12 6.93
CA GLU A 61 7.49 -20.64 6.38
C GLU A 61 7.84 -21.37 5.07
N ARG A 62 7.74 -22.71 5.05
CA ARG A 62 7.95 -23.52 3.83
C ARG A 62 7.04 -23.12 2.68
N VAL A 63 5.74 -22.90 2.95
CA VAL A 63 4.78 -22.51 1.91
C VAL A 63 5.09 -21.12 1.38
N LEU A 64 5.38 -20.16 2.27
CA LEU A 64 5.69 -18.79 1.91
C LEU A 64 7.02 -18.70 1.14
N GLU A 65 8.05 -19.43 1.56
CA GLU A 65 9.33 -19.56 0.84
C GLU A 65 9.10 -20.11 -0.57
N ARG A 66 8.36 -21.21 -0.70
CA ARG A 66 8.03 -21.76 -2.03
C ARG A 66 7.28 -20.76 -2.91
N PHE A 67 6.35 -19.99 -2.34
CA PHE A 67 5.58 -19.00 -3.08
C PHE A 67 6.44 -17.82 -3.52
N GLN A 68 7.44 -17.45 -2.72
CA GLN A 68 8.44 -16.45 -3.09
C GLN A 68 9.35 -16.98 -4.22
N ASP A 69 9.84 -18.23 -4.11
CA ASP A 69 10.68 -18.86 -5.14
C ASP A 69 10.01 -18.93 -6.51
N VAL A 70 8.69 -19.17 -6.54
CA VAL A 70 7.91 -19.22 -7.79
C VAL A 70 7.36 -17.85 -8.21
N GLY A 71 7.69 -16.77 -7.50
CA GLY A 71 7.28 -15.40 -7.83
C GLY A 71 5.82 -15.05 -7.55
N LEU A 72 5.11 -15.86 -6.75
CA LEU A 72 3.76 -15.53 -6.30
C LEU A 72 3.75 -14.48 -5.18
N ILE A 73 4.83 -14.44 -4.39
CA ILE A 73 5.08 -13.40 -3.39
C ILE A 73 6.30 -12.61 -3.86
N ASP A 74 6.11 -11.31 -4.00
CA ASP A 74 7.19 -10.37 -4.31
C ASP A 74 6.93 -9.06 -3.55
N ASP A 75 7.59 -8.93 -2.39
CA ASP A 75 7.46 -7.76 -1.53
C ASP A 75 8.10 -6.51 -2.16
N GLN A 76 9.09 -6.69 -3.06
CA GLN A 76 9.73 -5.58 -3.76
C GLN A 76 8.81 -5.02 -4.85
N ALA A 77 8.22 -5.89 -5.68
CA ALA A 77 7.21 -5.49 -6.65
C ALA A 77 6.00 -4.86 -5.96
N PHE A 78 5.57 -5.41 -4.82
CA PHE A 78 4.53 -4.80 -3.99
C PHE A 78 4.92 -3.38 -3.55
N ALA A 79 6.14 -3.19 -3.04
CA ALA A 79 6.61 -1.90 -2.54
C ALA A 79 6.69 -0.84 -3.65
N ASN A 80 7.20 -1.21 -4.82
CA ASN A 80 7.29 -0.32 -5.98
C ASN A 80 5.92 0.13 -6.47
N ALA A 81 4.99 -0.83 -6.67
CA ALA A 81 3.63 -0.53 -7.08
C ALA A 81 2.89 0.33 -6.04
N TRP A 82 3.18 0.11 -4.75
CA TRP A 82 2.63 0.91 -3.67
C TRP A 82 3.10 2.37 -3.72
N VAL A 83 4.41 2.59 -3.87
CA VAL A 83 5.02 3.91 -4.00
C VAL A 83 4.39 4.66 -5.17
N GLU A 84 4.37 4.05 -6.36
CA GLU A 84 3.81 4.65 -7.56
C GLU A 84 2.33 5.03 -7.36
N SER A 85 1.52 4.08 -6.88
CA SER A 85 0.07 4.28 -6.69
C SER A 85 -0.23 5.40 -5.69
N ARG A 86 0.46 5.42 -4.54
CA ARG A 86 0.21 6.38 -3.46
C ARG A 86 0.79 7.75 -3.75
N HIS A 87 1.93 7.81 -4.42
CA HIS A 87 2.47 9.07 -4.90
C HIS A 87 1.53 9.69 -5.94
N ARG A 88 1.16 8.95 -7.00
CA ARG A 88 0.27 9.46 -8.06
C ARG A 88 -1.14 9.81 -7.54
N GLY A 89 -1.74 8.93 -6.74
CA GLY A 89 -3.13 9.07 -6.30
C GLY A 89 -3.32 10.05 -5.13
N ARG A 90 -2.37 10.10 -4.19
CA ARG A 90 -2.51 10.89 -2.94
C ARG A 90 -1.44 11.96 -2.79
N GLY A 91 -0.42 12.01 -3.65
CA GLY A 91 0.70 12.96 -3.54
C GLY A 91 1.50 12.75 -2.26
N LEU A 92 1.69 11.50 -1.83
CA LEU A 92 2.52 11.19 -0.67
C LEU A 92 4.01 11.32 -1.01
N ALA A 93 4.76 11.83 -0.05
CA ALA A 93 6.21 11.96 -0.06
C ALA A 93 6.91 10.69 0.44
N ARG A 94 8.20 10.55 0.15
CA ARG A 94 9.05 9.39 0.51
C ARG A 94 8.86 8.96 1.96
N ARG A 95 8.85 9.92 2.90
CA ARG A 95 8.71 9.64 4.34
C ARG A 95 7.37 9.01 4.72
N ALA A 96 6.28 9.48 4.14
CA ALA A 96 4.95 8.90 4.41
C ALA A 96 4.80 7.54 3.74
N LEU A 97 5.34 7.38 2.53
CA LEU A 97 5.36 6.11 1.80
C LEU A 97 6.12 5.02 2.57
N ALA A 98 7.33 5.35 3.06
CA ALA A 98 8.13 4.45 3.87
C ALA A 98 7.39 3.99 5.13
N MET A 99 6.68 4.92 5.81
CA MET A 99 5.88 4.59 6.98
C MET A 99 4.71 3.66 6.63
N GLU A 100 3.99 3.91 5.52
CA GLU A 100 2.88 3.04 5.09
C GLU A 100 3.35 1.63 4.69
N LEU A 101 4.54 1.50 4.09
CA LEU A 101 5.13 0.21 3.73
C LEU A 101 5.59 -0.59 4.95
N ARG A 102 6.26 0.05 5.92
CA ARG A 102 6.65 -0.59 7.19
C ARG A 102 5.43 -1.09 7.96
N GLN A 103 4.35 -0.30 7.99
CA GLN A 103 3.08 -0.74 8.59
C GLN A 103 2.46 -1.95 7.88
N ARG A 104 2.79 -2.16 6.60
CA ARG A 104 2.37 -3.33 5.82
C ARG A 104 3.30 -4.52 5.96
N GLY A 105 4.40 -4.37 6.68
CA GLY A 105 5.34 -5.46 6.92
C GLY A 105 6.38 -5.66 5.84
N VAL A 106 6.57 -4.69 4.95
CA VAL A 106 7.68 -4.74 3.99
C VAL A 106 8.99 -4.52 4.76
N ASP A 107 10.01 -5.30 4.40
CA ASP A 107 11.34 -5.21 4.99
C ASP A 107 11.97 -3.81 4.83
N ALA A 108 12.82 -3.41 5.78
CA ALA A 108 13.42 -2.09 5.82
C ALA A 108 14.29 -1.77 4.58
N GLU A 109 15.00 -2.77 4.03
CA GLU A 109 15.84 -2.60 2.84
C GLU A 109 14.97 -2.34 1.60
N LEU A 110 13.96 -3.20 1.39
CA LEU A 110 12.98 -3.05 0.29
C LEU A 110 12.21 -1.72 0.38
N VAL A 111 11.89 -1.28 1.60
CA VAL A 111 11.30 0.04 1.83
C VAL A 111 12.23 1.15 1.35
N SER A 112 13.53 1.09 1.67
CA SER A 112 14.50 2.11 1.25
C SER A 112 14.61 2.16 -0.26
N GLU A 113 14.82 1.00 -0.88
CA GLU A 113 14.93 0.87 -2.34
C GLU A 113 13.69 1.42 -3.06
N ALA A 114 12.49 1.03 -2.61
CA ALA A 114 11.25 1.43 -3.27
C ALA A 114 11.01 2.95 -3.18
N VAL A 115 11.30 3.60 -2.04
CA VAL A 115 11.12 5.05 -1.91
C VAL A 115 12.23 5.86 -2.57
N GLU A 116 13.40 5.27 -2.80
CA GLU A 116 14.50 5.90 -3.52
C GLU A 116 14.21 6.09 -5.00
N LEU A 117 13.36 5.24 -5.59
CA LEU A 117 12.86 5.38 -6.96
C LEU A 117 12.10 6.68 -7.21
N LEU A 118 11.52 7.30 -6.17
CA LEU A 118 10.79 8.57 -6.30
C LEU A 118 11.76 9.74 -6.28
N GLU A 119 12.23 10.23 -7.42
CA GLU A 119 13.27 11.27 -7.48
C GLU A 119 12.90 12.57 -6.69
N PRO A 120 13.88 13.28 -6.11
CA PRO A 120 13.61 14.52 -5.37
C PRO A 120 12.86 15.57 -6.17
N ASP A 121 13.14 15.68 -7.47
CA ASP A 121 12.48 16.64 -8.38
C ASP A 121 11.00 16.28 -8.60
N GLN A 122 10.68 14.99 -8.70
CA GLN A 122 9.29 14.52 -8.79
C GLN A 122 8.51 14.82 -7.51
N GLU A 123 9.16 14.64 -6.37
CA GLU A 123 8.61 14.98 -5.06
C GLU A 123 8.34 16.49 -4.95
N GLU A 124 9.30 17.33 -5.33
CA GLU A 124 9.13 18.79 -5.34
C GLU A 124 8.01 19.24 -6.30
N GLN A 125 7.97 18.71 -7.52
CA GLN A 125 6.94 19.02 -8.51
C GLN A 125 5.55 18.68 -7.97
N THR A 126 5.40 17.52 -7.35
CA THR A 126 4.12 17.10 -6.74
C THR A 126 3.72 18.00 -5.57
N ALA A 127 4.68 18.44 -4.74
CA ALA A 127 4.44 19.41 -3.69
C ALA A 127 3.91 20.74 -4.25
N ARG A 128 4.53 21.25 -5.32
CA ARG A 128 4.11 22.48 -6.03
C ARG A 128 2.69 22.35 -6.56
N GLU A 129 2.35 21.22 -7.18
CA GLU A 129 1.00 20.96 -7.68
C GLU A 129 -0.05 20.89 -6.58
N LEU A 130 0.25 20.23 -5.46
CA LEU A 130 -0.63 20.15 -4.30
C LEU A 130 -0.90 21.53 -3.70
N VAL A 131 0.13 22.36 -3.59
CA VAL A 131 0.00 23.75 -3.11
C VAL A 131 -0.81 24.57 -4.10
N ARG A 132 -0.48 24.54 -5.39
CA ARG A 132 -1.21 25.25 -6.45
C ARG A 132 -2.71 24.94 -6.42
N ARG A 133 -3.08 23.66 -6.31
CA ARG A 133 -4.49 23.24 -6.23
C ARG A 133 -5.19 23.75 -4.96
N ARG A 134 -4.48 23.89 -3.85
CA ARG A 134 -5.06 24.27 -2.55
C ARG A 134 -5.02 25.78 -2.29
N LEU A 135 -4.15 26.51 -2.98
CA LEU A 135 -3.86 27.93 -2.77
C LEU A 135 -5.10 28.83 -2.85
N PRO A 136 -5.99 28.72 -3.87
CA PRO A 136 -7.16 29.61 -3.99
C PRO A 136 -8.11 29.48 -2.79
N GLY A 137 -8.26 28.27 -2.23
CA GLY A 137 -9.09 28.01 -1.05
C GLY A 137 -8.52 28.56 0.26
N THR A 138 -7.42 29.31 0.20
CA THR A 138 -6.81 29.99 1.36
C THR A 138 -6.88 31.52 1.26
N ARG A 139 -7.46 32.06 0.18
CA ARG A 139 -7.70 33.51 0.02
C ARG A 139 -8.56 34.06 1.16
N GLY A 140 -8.32 35.31 1.54
CA GLY A 140 -8.96 35.96 2.68
C GLY A 140 -8.39 35.58 4.06
N LEU A 141 -7.38 34.70 4.12
CA LEU A 141 -6.61 34.45 5.33
C LEU A 141 -5.33 35.27 5.35
N GLU A 142 -4.92 35.71 6.54
CA GLU A 142 -3.61 36.29 6.78
C GLU A 142 -2.47 35.40 6.29
N ARG A 143 -1.40 36.01 5.76
CA ARG A 143 -0.27 35.31 5.13
C ARG A 143 0.29 34.16 5.99
N ASP A 144 0.52 34.40 7.28
CA ASP A 144 1.03 33.37 8.20
C ASP A 144 0.04 32.22 8.44
N LYS A 145 -1.27 32.49 8.41
CA LYS A 145 -2.30 31.45 8.49
C LYS A 145 -2.29 30.60 7.22
N ARG A 146 -2.11 31.21 6.04
CA ARG A 146 -1.98 30.51 4.75
C ARG A 146 -0.75 29.59 4.76
N ILE A 147 0.40 30.11 5.18
CA ILE A 147 1.65 29.35 5.28
C ILE A 147 1.46 28.13 6.18
N ARG A 148 0.98 28.31 7.42
CA ARG A 148 0.76 27.20 8.35
C ARG A 148 -0.20 26.15 7.81
N ARG A 149 -1.28 26.58 7.14
CA ARG A 149 -2.29 25.66 6.59
C ARG A 149 -1.73 24.80 5.45
N LEU A 150 -1.00 25.40 4.52
CA LEU A 150 -0.44 24.71 3.36
C LEU A 150 0.78 23.86 3.74
N ALA A 151 1.69 24.39 4.56
CA ALA A 151 2.83 23.63 5.08
C ALA A 151 2.37 22.45 5.94
N GLY A 152 1.36 22.64 6.80
CA GLY A 152 0.76 21.55 7.58
C GLY A 152 0.08 20.47 6.72
N MET A 153 -0.49 20.85 5.58
CA MET A 153 -1.02 19.89 4.59
C MET A 153 0.09 19.02 3.99
N LEU A 154 1.20 19.63 3.58
CA LEU A 154 2.37 18.92 3.06
C LEU A 154 3.04 18.06 4.14
N ALA A 155 3.18 18.55 5.38
CA ALA A 155 3.76 17.79 6.47
C ALA A 155 2.99 16.47 6.75
N ARG A 156 1.65 16.50 6.71
CA ARG A 156 0.81 15.30 6.84
C ARG A 156 0.94 14.33 5.66
N LYS A 157 1.39 14.81 4.50
CA LYS A 157 1.71 13.99 3.32
C LYS A 157 3.15 13.48 3.33
N GLY A 158 3.95 13.86 4.31
CA GLY A 158 5.32 13.36 4.53
C GLY A 158 6.44 14.26 4.03
N TYR A 159 6.12 15.40 3.39
CA TYR A 159 7.14 16.30 2.85
C TYR A 159 7.98 16.90 3.98
N GLY A 160 9.28 17.06 3.72
CA GLY A 160 10.20 17.73 4.64
C GLY A 160 9.82 19.20 4.85
N GLU A 161 10.06 19.70 6.07
CA GLU A 161 9.67 21.06 6.46
C GLU A 161 10.28 22.13 5.55
N GLY A 162 11.58 22.00 5.22
CA GLY A 162 12.28 22.94 4.35
C GLY A 162 11.64 23.05 2.96
N LEU A 163 11.38 21.91 2.31
CA LEU A 163 10.70 21.87 1.00
C LEU A 163 9.28 22.43 1.10
N ALA A 164 8.53 22.04 2.12
CA ALA A 164 7.16 22.49 2.31
C ALA A 164 7.06 24.01 2.48
N LEU A 165 7.90 24.60 3.32
CA LEU A 165 7.92 26.06 3.54
C LEU A 165 8.38 26.80 2.29
N ARG A 166 9.40 26.31 1.58
CA ARG A 166 9.89 26.90 0.33
C ARG A 166 8.79 26.95 -0.72
N VAL A 167 8.22 25.80 -1.07
CA VAL A 167 7.16 25.70 -2.10
C VAL A 167 5.95 26.58 -1.78
N VAL A 168 5.56 26.65 -0.51
CA VAL A 168 4.43 27.49 -0.09
C VAL A 168 4.75 28.98 -0.20
N ARG A 169 5.95 29.41 0.19
CA ARG A 169 6.38 30.80 0.08
C ARG A 169 6.49 31.23 -1.38
N ASP A 170 7.08 30.38 -2.23
CA ASP A 170 7.17 30.61 -3.68
C ASP A 170 5.78 30.82 -4.29
N ALA A 171 4.82 29.93 -3.95
CA ALA A 171 3.46 30.00 -4.47
C ALA A 171 2.70 31.26 -4.02
N LEU A 172 2.89 31.70 -2.77
CA LEU A 172 2.29 32.93 -2.24
C LEU A 172 2.94 34.19 -2.86
N ALA A 173 4.23 34.14 -3.17
CA ALA A 173 4.92 35.24 -3.84
C ALA A 173 4.45 35.39 -5.29
N ALA A 174 4.29 34.27 -6.00
CA ALA A 174 3.77 34.25 -7.36
C ALA A 174 2.33 34.80 -7.44
N GLU A 175 1.42 34.34 -6.56
CA GLU A 175 0.03 34.84 -6.55
C GLU A 175 -0.04 36.36 -6.29
N GLY A 176 0.82 36.89 -5.41
CA GLY A 176 0.86 38.33 -5.16
C GLY A 176 1.48 39.15 -6.29
N ALA A 177 2.34 38.56 -7.12
CA ALA A 177 2.90 39.23 -8.30
C ALA A 177 1.89 39.28 -9.45
N ASP A 178 1.11 38.21 -9.63
CA ASP A 178 0.02 38.15 -10.60
C ASP A 178 -1.04 39.22 -10.28
N GLU A 179 -1.40 39.39 -9.00
CA GLU A 179 -2.35 40.42 -8.54
C GLU A 179 -1.86 41.86 -8.78
N GLN A 180 -0.55 42.12 -8.76
CA GLN A 180 0.03 43.46 -8.99
C GLN A 180 0.19 43.80 -10.48
N GLY A 181 0.25 42.81 -11.37
CA GLY A 181 0.37 43.00 -12.82
C GLY A 181 -0.94 43.32 -13.54
N GLU A 182 -2.08 43.13 -12.87
CA GLU A 182 -3.42 43.47 -13.39
C GLU A 182 -3.79 44.95 -13.17
N ASP A 183 -3.06 45.66 -12.31
CA ASP A 183 -3.34 47.03 -11.84
C ASP A 183 -2.56 48.14 -12.60
N GLU A 184 -2.01 47.89 -13.80
CA GLU A 184 -1.56 48.97 -14.70
C GLU A 184 -2.72 49.48 -15.57
N PRO A 185 -3.46 50.54 -15.18
CA PRO A 185 -4.36 51.22 -16.10
C PRO A 185 -3.53 51.82 -17.23
N TRP A 186 -3.86 51.43 -18.45
CA TRP A 186 -3.39 52.05 -19.69
C TRP A 186 -3.52 53.57 -19.57
N ALA A 187 -2.42 54.24 -19.26
CA ALA A 187 -2.34 55.69 -19.33
C ALA A 187 -2.53 56.08 -20.79
N SER A 188 -3.78 56.42 -21.13
CA SER A 188 -4.15 56.95 -22.43
C SER A 188 -4.03 58.46 -22.37
N GLU A 189 -3.27 58.96 -23.35
CA GLU A 189 -2.90 60.33 -23.73
C GLU A 189 -3.91 61.45 -23.48
#